data_AF-A0A9P0BGG8-F1
#
_entry.id   AF-A0A9P0BGG8-F1
#
_cell.length_a   1.000
_cell.length_b   1.000
_cell.length_c   1.000
_cell.angle_alpha   90.00
_cell.angle_beta   90.00
_cell.angle_gamma   90.00
#
_symmetry.space_group_name_H-M   'P 1'
#
loop_
_entity.id
_entity.type
_entity.pdbx_description
1 polymer ?
#
loop_
_entity_poly.entity_id
_entity_poly.type
_entity_poly.pdbx_seq_one_letter_code
_entity_poly.pdbx_strand_id
1 'polypeptide(L)'
;MMLEREETLSTNHSTKMYEDWKKNNCQPNFWQNVHPDPTKNCGPYIYATNEITKDGGNSVFGDKNHDTIGMIVVNSNGHVVAGTSTNGATHKIPGRVGDGPIPGAGAYADNDVGAAVATGDGDIMMRFLPSFLSVELMRNGASPSKAAKMAIHRIARKYPRFLWSSSGSFQKR
;
A
#
# COMPACT_ATOMS: atom_id res chain seq x y z
N MET A 1 14.07 24.98 12.48
CA MET A 1 13.68 24.09 13.58
C MET A 1 12.19 23.85 13.41
N MET A 2 11.78 22.69 12.88
CA MET A 2 10.35 22.35 12.81
C MET A 2 9.87 22.15 14.26
N LEU A 3 8.84 22.87 14.66
CA LEU A 3 8.17 22.64 15.93
C LEU A 3 7.26 21.42 15.73
N GLU A 4 7.71 20.26 16.21
CA GLU A 4 6.85 19.08 16.26
C GLU A 4 5.75 19.32 17.30
N ARG A 5 4.49 19.26 16.88
CA ARG A 5 3.31 19.27 17.75
C ARG A 5 2.69 17.89 17.74
N GLU A 6 2.35 17.40 18.92
CA GLU A 6 1.59 16.17 19.08
C GLU A 6 0.09 16.48 19.05
N GLU A 7 -0.62 15.83 18.14
CA GLU A 7 -2.06 15.98 17.97
C GLU A 7 -2.70 14.60 17.73
N THR A 8 -3.94 14.43 18.17
CA THR A 8 -4.68 13.19 17.88
C THR A 8 -5.16 13.19 16.43
N LEU A 9 -4.81 12.14 15.69
CA LEU A 9 -5.31 11.91 14.34
C LEU A 9 -6.58 11.03 14.32
N SER A 10 -7.07 10.63 15.50
CA SER A 10 -8.28 9.81 15.60
C SER A 10 -9.53 10.67 15.47
N THR A 11 -10.50 10.17 14.71
CA THR A 11 -11.82 10.77 14.52
C THR A 11 -12.89 9.91 15.19
N ASN A 12 -14.08 10.47 15.43
CA ASN A 12 -15.24 9.70 15.92
C ASN A 12 -15.54 8.49 15.02
N HIS A 13 -15.33 8.64 13.71
CA HIS A 13 -15.49 7.56 12.74
C HIS A 13 -14.45 6.44 12.94
N SER A 14 -13.15 6.78 13.01
CA SER A 14 -12.10 5.77 13.18
C SER A 14 -12.17 5.08 14.53
N THR A 15 -12.57 5.80 15.58
CA THR A 15 -12.78 5.23 16.92
C THR A 15 -13.94 4.23 16.92
N LYS A 16 -15.09 4.58 16.33
CA LYS A 16 -16.23 3.66 16.20
C LYS A 16 -15.86 2.42 15.39
N MET A 17 -15.18 2.60 14.27
CA MET A 17 -14.70 1.49 13.43
C MET A 17 -13.78 0.53 14.21
N TYR A 18 -12.92 1.07 15.08
CA TYR A 18 -12.05 0.26 15.94
C TYR A 18 -12.82 -0.48 17.04
N GLU A 19 -13.80 0.16 17.67
CA GLU A 19 -14.65 -0.47 18.68
C GLU A 19 -15.50 -1.60 18.09
N ASP A 20 -16.09 -1.39 16.92
CA ASP A 20 -16.89 -2.38 16.22
C ASP A 20 -16.02 -3.60 15.81
N TRP A 21 -14.81 -3.35 15.33
CA TRP A 21 -13.82 -4.40 15.04
C TRP A 21 -13.45 -5.22 16.30
N LYS A 22 -13.23 -4.56 17.45
CA LYS A 22 -12.98 -5.23 18.72
C LYS A 22 -14.15 -6.09 19.19
N LYS A 23 -15.38 -5.56 19.10
CA LYS A 23 -16.61 -6.30 19.43
C LYS A 23 -16.79 -7.52 18.51
N ASN A 24 -16.29 -7.45 17.28
CA ASN A 24 -16.31 -8.54 16.31
C ASN A 24 -15.08 -9.46 16.40
N ASN A 25 -14.57 -9.72 17.60
CA ASN A 25 -13.40 -10.59 17.83
C ASN A 25 -12.19 -10.25 16.93
N CYS A 26 -11.97 -8.95 16.71
CA CYS A 26 -10.86 -8.43 15.92
C CYS A 26 -10.83 -8.94 14.46
N GLN A 27 -12.01 -9.09 13.84
CA GLN A 27 -12.13 -9.50 12.44
C GLN A 27 -12.50 -8.34 11.50
N PRO A 28 -11.83 -8.21 10.33
CA PRO A 28 -10.82 -9.13 9.81
C PRO A 28 -9.49 -9.04 10.57
N ASN A 29 -8.79 -10.18 10.67
CA ASN A 29 -7.50 -10.30 11.31
C ASN A 29 -6.42 -10.72 10.31
N PHE A 30 -5.22 -10.12 10.42
CA PHE A 30 -4.11 -10.33 9.49
C PHE A 30 -2.96 -11.14 10.08
N TRP A 31 -3.02 -11.51 11.36
CA TRP A 31 -2.01 -12.38 11.97
C TRP A 31 -2.06 -13.77 11.33
N GLN A 32 -0.89 -14.33 11.02
CA GLN A 32 -0.72 -15.66 10.45
C GLN A 32 0.28 -16.45 11.30
N ASN A 33 0.12 -17.78 11.33
CA ASN A 33 1.01 -18.69 12.05
C ASN A 33 1.17 -18.34 13.55
N VAL A 34 0.05 -17.99 14.19
CA VAL A 34 0.00 -17.66 15.62
C VAL A 34 -1.07 -18.48 16.35
N HIS A 35 -0.91 -18.59 17.67
CA HIS A 35 -1.90 -19.12 18.60
C HIS A 35 -2.29 -18.03 19.62
N PRO A 36 -3.56 -17.92 20.04
CA PRO A 36 -4.73 -18.68 19.59
C PRO A 36 -5.14 -18.36 18.15
N ASP A 37 -6.02 -19.17 17.56
CA ASP A 37 -6.48 -19.04 16.16
C ASP A 37 -6.93 -17.58 15.86
N PRO A 38 -6.23 -16.87 14.95
CA PRO A 38 -6.46 -15.45 14.72
C PRO A 38 -7.78 -15.17 14.00
N THR A 39 -8.45 -16.19 13.45
CA THR A 39 -9.78 -16.03 12.84
C THR A 39 -10.91 -15.92 13.87
N LYS A 40 -10.62 -16.22 15.14
CA LYS A 40 -11.62 -16.28 16.23
C LYS A 40 -11.27 -15.44 17.45
N ASN A 41 -10.03 -14.99 17.56
CA ASN A 41 -9.51 -14.36 18.77
C ASN A 41 -8.92 -12.97 18.46
N CYS A 42 -8.63 -12.22 19.51
CA CYS A 42 -7.94 -10.93 19.45
C CYS A 42 -6.48 -11.00 19.94
N GLY A 43 -5.99 -12.21 20.24
CA GLY A 43 -4.72 -12.42 20.96
C GLY A 43 -4.88 -12.29 22.49
N PRO A 44 -3.77 -12.12 23.24
CA PRO A 44 -2.39 -11.95 22.75
C PRO A 44 -1.93 -13.16 21.93
N TYR A 45 -1.17 -12.89 20.88
CA TYR A 45 -0.69 -13.91 19.94
C TYR A 45 0.74 -14.32 20.25
N ILE A 46 0.99 -15.63 20.20
CA ILE A 46 2.34 -16.21 20.23
C ILE A 46 2.58 -16.97 18.93
N TYR A 47 3.82 -16.93 18.43
CA TYR A 47 4.17 -17.65 17.20
C TYR A 47 4.01 -19.16 17.39
N ALA A 48 3.29 -19.79 16.47
CA ALA A 48 3.20 -21.24 16.41
C ALA A 48 4.43 -21.76 15.65
N THR A 49 5.30 -22.51 16.33
CA THR A 49 6.64 -22.85 15.82
C THR A 49 6.66 -23.87 14.66
N ASN A 50 5.53 -24.48 14.29
CA ASN A 50 5.57 -25.75 13.52
C ASN A 50 4.70 -25.85 12.25
N GLU A 51 4.11 -24.78 11.71
CA GLU A 51 3.37 -24.91 10.44
C GLU A 51 3.72 -23.79 9.44
N ILE A 52 4.54 -24.14 8.43
CA ILE A 52 4.69 -23.33 7.22
C ILE A 52 3.41 -23.55 6.39
N THR A 53 2.39 -22.74 6.66
CA THR A 53 1.25 -22.68 5.75
C THR A 53 1.66 -21.93 4.49
N LYS A 54 1.45 -22.56 3.33
CA LYS A 54 1.75 -21.96 2.02
C LYS A 54 0.88 -20.71 1.86
N ASP A 55 1.54 -19.57 1.67
CA ASP A 55 0.97 -18.24 1.49
C ASP A 55 0.03 -18.22 0.27
N GLY A 56 -1.26 -18.46 0.52
CA GLY A 56 -2.35 -18.37 -0.43
C GLY A 56 -3.11 -17.05 -0.30
N GLY A 57 -2.43 -15.98 0.16
CA GLY A 57 -3.03 -14.68 0.47
C GLY A 57 -3.94 -14.17 -0.65
N ASN A 58 -5.24 -14.29 -0.44
CA ASN A 58 -6.24 -13.54 -1.18
C ASN A 58 -6.02 -12.06 -0.83
N SER A 59 -5.91 -11.14 -1.79
CA SER A 59 -5.85 -9.72 -1.48
C SER A 59 -7.19 -9.31 -0.85
N VAL A 60 -7.21 -9.13 0.47
CA VAL A 60 -8.40 -8.70 1.23
C VAL A 60 -8.58 -7.17 1.13
N PHE A 61 -7.69 -6.48 0.42
CA PHE A 61 -7.77 -5.03 0.20
C PHE A 61 -8.76 -4.73 -0.93
N GLY A 62 -10.02 -4.46 -0.58
CA GLY A 62 -11.00 -3.88 -1.50
C GLY A 62 -10.87 -2.36 -1.61
N ASP A 63 -11.67 -1.74 -2.48
CA ASP A 63 -11.66 -0.30 -2.81
C ASP A 63 -11.83 0.66 -1.60
N LYS A 64 -12.16 0.13 -0.42
CA LYS A 64 -12.37 0.89 0.84
C LYS A 64 -11.27 0.70 1.90
N ASN A 65 -10.20 -0.05 1.62
CA ASN A 65 -9.28 -0.55 2.66
C ASN A 65 -7.95 0.20 2.86
N HIS A 66 -7.78 1.38 2.26
CA HIS A 66 -6.62 2.25 2.50
C HIS A 66 -6.87 3.66 1.97
N ASP A 67 -6.47 4.66 2.75
CA ASP A 67 -6.40 6.05 2.31
C ASP A 67 -4.96 6.36 1.93
N THR A 68 -4.56 6.00 0.71
CA THR A 68 -3.25 6.33 0.16
C THR A 68 -3.40 7.43 -0.89
N ILE A 69 -2.64 8.51 -0.73
CA ILE A 69 -2.45 9.54 -1.75
C ILE A 69 -1.00 9.52 -2.25
N GLY A 70 -0.83 9.57 -3.56
CA GLY A 70 0.45 9.79 -4.22
C GLY A 70 0.38 11.07 -5.03
N MET A 71 1.45 11.87 -5.00
CA MET A 71 1.55 13.11 -5.75
C MET A 71 2.90 13.20 -6.44
N ILE A 72 2.87 13.68 -7.69
CA ILE A 72 4.04 14.05 -8.47
C ILE A 72 3.93 15.53 -8.77
N VAL A 73 5.00 16.27 -8.53
CA VAL A 73 5.11 17.70 -8.84
C VAL A 73 6.27 17.88 -9.81
N VAL A 74 6.02 18.61 -10.88
CA VAL A 74 7.04 19.06 -11.84
C VAL A 74 7.08 20.58 -11.78
N ASN A 75 8.23 21.15 -11.42
CA ASN A 75 8.37 22.61 -11.37
C ASN A 75 8.72 23.21 -12.74
N SER A 76 8.76 24.54 -12.82
CA SER A 76 9.08 25.27 -14.06
C SER A 76 10.49 24.98 -14.63
N ASN A 77 11.40 24.48 -13.79
CA ASN A 77 12.77 24.14 -14.18
C ASN A 77 12.90 22.67 -14.60
N GLY A 78 11.79 21.92 -14.64
CA GLY A 78 11.79 20.51 -14.98
C GLY A 78 12.19 19.58 -13.83
N HIS A 79 12.41 20.07 -12.60
CA HIS A 79 12.66 19.19 -11.47
C HIS A 79 11.39 18.43 -11.09
N VAL A 80 11.54 17.13 -10.86
CA VAL A 80 10.46 16.24 -10.46
C VAL A 80 10.60 15.84 -8.99
N VAL A 81 9.48 15.87 -8.29
CA VAL A 81 9.37 15.39 -6.91
C VAL A 81 8.18 14.47 -6.82
N ALA A 82 8.33 13.34 -6.12
CA ALA A 82 7.24 12.42 -5.86
C ALA A 82 7.16 12.12 -4.37
N GLY A 83 5.94 11.97 -3.87
CA GLY A 83 5.69 11.61 -2.48
C GLY A 83 4.38 10.86 -2.32
N THR A 84 4.33 10.03 -1.28
CA THR A 84 3.17 9.22 -0.90
C THR A 84 2.88 9.42 0.58
N SER A 85 1.60 9.48 0.93
CA SER A 85 1.13 9.50 2.32
C SER A 85 -0.02 8.52 2.49
N THR A 86 -0.03 7.80 3.61
CA THR A 86 -1.02 6.76 3.88
C THR A 86 -1.16 6.48 5.37
N ASN A 87 -2.39 6.17 5.80
CA ASN A 87 -2.65 5.55 7.11
C ASN A 87 -2.38 4.03 7.10
N GLY A 88 -2.09 3.45 5.93
CA GLY A 88 -1.89 2.02 5.72
C GLY A 88 -3.21 1.23 5.69
N ALA A 89 -3.10 -0.09 5.75
CA ALA A 89 -4.26 -0.96 5.79
C ALA A 89 -5.09 -0.77 7.07
N THR A 90 -6.41 -0.74 6.92
CA THR A 90 -7.35 -0.76 8.06
C THR A 90 -7.14 -2.02 8.91
N HIS A 91 -7.11 -1.86 10.24
CA HIS A 91 -6.88 -2.94 11.22
C HIS A 91 -5.54 -3.69 11.07
N LYS A 92 -4.54 -3.06 10.45
CA LYS A 92 -3.19 -3.61 10.32
C LYS A 92 -2.59 -4.01 11.68
N ILE A 93 -1.72 -5.01 11.64
CA ILE A 93 -0.89 -5.40 12.78
C ILE A 93 -0.07 -4.18 13.24
N PRO A 94 0.01 -3.89 14.55
CA PRO A 94 0.85 -2.81 15.07
C PRO A 94 2.30 -2.93 14.53
N GLY A 95 2.83 -1.83 14.00
CA GLY A 95 4.15 -1.81 13.38
C GLY A 95 4.20 -2.25 11.90
N ARG A 96 3.09 -2.67 11.28
CA ARG A 96 3.05 -3.01 9.85
C ARG A 96 3.39 -1.79 8.99
N VAL A 97 4.38 -1.96 8.12
CA VAL A 97 4.81 -0.99 7.10
C VAL A 97 4.38 -1.50 5.72
N GLY A 98 3.75 -0.64 4.92
CA GLY A 98 3.39 -0.92 3.53
C GLY A 98 4.42 -0.37 2.53
N ASP A 99 4.01 -0.17 1.28
CA ASP A 99 4.82 0.38 0.21
C ASP A 99 5.04 1.91 0.30
N GLY A 100 4.08 2.63 0.88
CA GLY A 100 4.06 4.10 0.94
C GLY A 100 5.38 4.78 1.31
N PRO A 101 6.11 4.35 2.37
CA PRO A 101 7.38 4.96 2.76
C PRO A 101 8.62 4.32 2.09
N ILE A 102 8.44 3.34 1.19
CA ILE A 102 9.54 2.59 0.58
C ILE A 102 9.86 3.19 -0.81
N PRO A 103 11.05 3.79 -1.01
CA PRO A 103 11.45 4.31 -2.30
C PRO A 103 11.40 3.23 -3.39
N GLY A 104 10.83 3.58 -4.53
CA GLY A 104 10.66 2.64 -5.65
C GLY A 104 9.40 1.79 -5.55
N ALA A 105 8.85 1.56 -4.36
CA ALA A 105 7.53 0.98 -4.20
C ALA A 105 6.45 2.06 -4.27
N GLY A 106 6.27 2.85 -3.21
CA GLY A 106 5.24 3.88 -3.11
C GLY A 106 5.49 5.09 -4.01
N ALA A 107 6.72 5.59 -4.06
CA ALA A 107 7.10 6.73 -4.90
C ALA A 107 8.55 6.62 -5.39
N TYR A 108 8.81 7.12 -6.59
CA TYR A 108 10.16 7.27 -7.13
C TYR A 108 10.21 8.46 -8.10
N ALA A 109 11.29 9.24 -8.03
CA ALA A 109 11.50 10.39 -8.90
C ALA A 109 12.97 10.47 -9.31
N ASP A 110 13.21 10.77 -10.58
CA ASP A 110 14.52 10.98 -11.16
C ASP A 110 14.44 12.18 -12.12
N ASN A 111 15.23 13.21 -11.88
CA ASN A 111 15.21 14.45 -12.69
C ASN A 111 15.60 14.24 -14.15
N ASP A 112 16.36 13.21 -14.47
CA ASP A 112 16.80 12.93 -15.83
C ASP A 112 15.76 12.11 -16.62
N VAL A 113 14.69 11.65 -15.96
CA VAL A 113 13.71 10.73 -16.56
C VAL A 113 12.26 11.14 -16.31
N GLY A 114 11.87 11.28 -15.04
CA GLY A 114 10.49 11.44 -14.62
C GLY A 114 10.22 10.82 -13.26
N ALA A 115 8.94 10.68 -12.93
CA ALA A 115 8.51 10.18 -11.64
C ALA A 115 7.28 9.28 -11.75
N ALA A 116 7.10 8.43 -10.74
CA ALA A 116 5.95 7.56 -10.60
C ALA A 116 5.56 7.42 -9.12
N VAL A 117 4.27 7.22 -8.88
CA VAL A 117 3.69 6.88 -7.58
C VAL A 117 2.77 5.68 -7.72
N ALA A 118 2.64 4.90 -6.66
CA ALA A 118 1.79 3.72 -6.60
C ALA A 118 0.82 3.78 -5.42
N THR A 119 -0.28 3.05 -5.56
CA THR A 119 -1.28 2.80 -4.52
C THR A 119 -1.83 1.39 -4.73
N GLY A 120 -2.34 0.77 -3.67
CA GLY A 120 -2.85 -0.59 -3.70
C GLY A 120 -2.40 -1.41 -2.48
N ASP A 121 -2.42 -2.73 -2.65
CA ASP A 121 -1.90 -3.67 -1.66
C ASP A 121 -0.40 -3.47 -1.43
N GLY A 122 -0.05 -2.79 -0.34
CA GLY A 122 1.33 -2.47 -0.01
C GLY A 122 2.25 -3.70 0.13
N ASP A 123 1.73 -4.86 0.54
CA ASP A 123 2.51 -6.10 0.69
C ASP A 123 2.84 -6.71 -0.67
N ILE A 124 1.98 -6.49 -1.67
CA ILE A 124 2.26 -6.83 -3.07
C ILE A 124 3.17 -5.77 -3.70
N MET A 125 2.86 -4.48 -3.55
CA MET A 125 3.59 -3.38 -4.19
C MET A 125 5.09 -3.41 -3.87
N MET A 126 5.44 -3.62 -2.60
CA MET A 126 6.85 -3.70 -2.17
C MET A 126 7.63 -4.85 -2.83
N ARG A 127 6.96 -5.92 -3.27
CA ARG A 127 7.61 -7.06 -3.94
C ARG A 127 8.02 -6.76 -5.39
N PHE A 128 7.46 -5.71 -6.01
CA PHE A 128 7.68 -5.41 -7.44
C PHE A 128 8.29 -4.05 -7.72
N LEU A 129 8.33 -3.15 -6.74
CA LEU A 129 8.84 -1.78 -6.89
C LEU A 129 8.27 -1.07 -8.13
N PRO A 130 6.93 -0.97 -8.26
CA PRO A 130 6.28 -0.48 -9.49
C PRO A 130 6.64 0.95 -9.85
N SER A 131 6.88 1.82 -8.86
CA SER A 131 7.25 3.21 -9.12
C SER A 131 8.66 3.28 -9.71
N PHE A 132 9.62 2.55 -9.15
CA PHE A 132 10.97 2.42 -9.72
C PHE A 132 10.93 1.79 -11.12
N LEU A 133 10.22 0.67 -11.28
CA LEU A 133 10.09 0.00 -12.56
C LEU A 133 9.47 0.92 -13.63
N SER A 134 8.48 1.74 -13.26
CA SER A 134 7.87 2.69 -14.18
C SER A 134 8.87 3.75 -14.64
N VAL A 135 9.67 4.30 -13.73
CA VAL A 135 10.73 5.26 -14.08
C VAL A 135 11.79 4.61 -14.95
N GLU A 136 12.23 3.40 -14.65
CA GLU A 136 13.21 2.70 -15.50
C GLU A 136 12.66 2.31 -16.88
N LEU A 137 11.37 2.00 -16.99
CA LEU A 137 10.73 1.81 -18.28
C LEU A 137 10.67 3.12 -19.09
N MET A 138 10.41 4.25 -18.42
CA MET A 138 10.49 5.57 -19.06
C MET A 138 11.90 5.89 -19.51
N ARG A 139 12.92 5.57 -18.70
CA ARG A 139 14.34 5.69 -19.07
C ARG A 139 14.66 4.92 -20.36
N ASN A 140 14.02 3.77 -20.54
CA ASN A 140 14.13 2.94 -21.74
C ASN A 140 13.18 3.34 -22.89
N GLY A 141 12.63 4.57 -22.85
CA GLY A 141 11.85 5.14 -23.95
C GLY A 141 10.36 4.82 -23.93
N ALA A 142 9.82 4.22 -22.87
CA ALA A 142 8.37 4.08 -22.73
C ALA A 142 7.73 5.43 -22.36
N SER A 143 6.54 5.73 -22.90
CA SER A 143 5.74 6.85 -22.38
C SER A 143 5.26 6.56 -20.94
N PRO A 144 4.95 7.59 -20.11
CA PRO A 144 4.49 7.38 -18.74
C PRO A 144 3.32 6.41 -18.62
N SER A 145 2.31 6.57 -19.47
CA SER A 145 1.14 5.67 -19.50
C SER A 145 1.49 4.24 -19.88
N LYS A 146 2.47 4.02 -20.77
CA LYS A 146 2.93 2.69 -21.15
C LYS A 146 3.74 2.06 -20.03
N ALA A 147 4.65 2.81 -19.42
CA ALA A 147 5.46 2.38 -18.29
C ALA A 147 4.60 1.93 -17.11
N ALA A 148 3.62 2.75 -16.70
CA ALA A 148 2.70 2.42 -15.62
C ALA A 148 1.90 1.14 -15.93
N LYS A 149 1.34 1.02 -17.14
CA LYS A 149 0.64 -0.20 -17.56
C LYS A 149 1.55 -1.41 -17.48
N MET A 150 2.78 -1.34 -18.00
CA MET A 150 3.72 -2.46 -17.97
C MET A 150 4.09 -2.90 -16.54
N ALA A 151 4.28 -1.94 -15.63
CA ALA A 151 4.54 -2.22 -14.22
C ALA A 151 3.36 -2.99 -13.57
N ILE A 152 2.13 -2.52 -13.76
CA ILE A 152 0.93 -3.21 -13.26
C ILE A 152 0.73 -4.58 -13.90
N HIS A 153 0.94 -4.73 -15.21
CA HIS A 153 0.85 -6.04 -15.87
C HIS A 153 1.86 -7.04 -15.31
N ARG A 154 3.05 -6.60 -14.86
CA ARG A 154 4.02 -7.48 -14.21
C ARG A 154 3.49 -8.01 -12.87
N ILE A 155 2.80 -7.17 -12.11
CA ILE A 155 2.13 -7.57 -10.86
C ILE A 155 0.99 -8.53 -11.17
N ALA A 156 0.07 -8.15 -12.06
CA ALA A 156 -1.11 -8.93 -12.40
C ALA A 156 -0.78 -10.33 -12.95
N ARG A 157 0.31 -10.49 -13.70
CA ARG A 157 0.77 -11.82 -14.16
C ARG A 157 1.11 -12.77 -13.03
N LYS A 158 1.61 -12.27 -11.90
CA LYS A 158 1.99 -13.08 -10.74
C LYS A 158 0.90 -13.12 -9.68
N TYR A 159 0.06 -12.09 -9.61
CA TYR A 159 -1.09 -11.98 -8.72
C TYR A 159 -2.35 -11.62 -9.54
N PRO A 160 -2.99 -12.59 -10.22
CA PRO A 160 -4.13 -12.31 -11.11
C PRO A 160 -5.36 -11.70 -10.44
N ARG A 161 -5.45 -11.84 -9.11
CA ARG A 161 -6.52 -11.27 -8.27
C ARG A 161 -6.15 -9.93 -7.65
N PHE A 162 -4.98 -9.39 -7.99
CA PHE A 162 -4.61 -8.03 -7.65
C PHE A 162 -5.64 -7.07 -8.27
N LEU A 163 -6.47 -6.46 -7.43
CA LEU A 163 -7.49 -5.51 -7.86
C LEU A 163 -6.80 -4.24 -8.39
N TRP A 164 -6.79 -4.10 -9.71
CA TRP A 164 -6.51 -2.85 -10.40
C TRP A 164 -7.82 -2.37 -10.99
N SER A 165 -8.27 -1.16 -10.66
CA SER A 165 -9.45 -0.61 -11.34
C SER A 165 -9.07 -0.39 -12.81
N SER A 166 -9.57 -1.26 -13.68
CA SER A 166 -9.40 -1.16 -15.13
C SER A 166 -10.17 0.03 -15.72
N SER A 167 -10.97 0.72 -14.91
CA SER A 167 -11.59 2.00 -15.22
C SER A 167 -10.56 3.12 -15.02
N GLY A 168 -9.83 3.46 -16.08
CA GLY A 168 -8.93 4.62 -16.16
C GLY A 168 -9.62 5.98 -16.04
N SER A 169 -10.55 6.16 -15.10
CA SER A 169 -10.94 7.45 -14.59
C SER A 169 -9.97 7.82 -13.49
N PHE A 170 -9.07 8.74 -13.80
CA PHE A 170 -8.50 9.64 -12.81
C PHE A 170 -9.69 10.27 -12.07
N GLN A 171 -10.09 9.68 -10.94
CA GLN A 171 -11.18 10.21 -10.15
C GLN A 171 -10.58 11.41 -9.42
N LYS A 172 -10.65 12.57 -10.09
CA LYS A 172 -10.52 13.86 -9.42
C LYS A 172 -11.47 13.80 -8.23
N ARG A 173 -10.92 13.81 -7.01
CA ARG A 173 -11.62 14.48 -5.91
C ARG A 173 -11.59 15.97 -6.20
#